data_AF-A0A6N7XLZ1-F1
#
_entry.id   AF-A0A6N7XLZ1-F1
#
_cell.length_a   1.000
_cell.length_b   1.000
_cell.length_c   1.000
_cell.angle_alpha   90.00
_cell.angle_beta   90.00
_cell.angle_gamma   90.00
#
_symmetry.space_group_name_H-M   'P 1'
#
loop_
_entity.id
_entity.type
_entity.pdbx_description
1 polymer ?
#
loop_
_entity_poly.entity_id
_entity_poly.type
_entity_poly.pdbx_seq_one_letter_code
_entity_poly.pdbx_strand_id
1 'polypeptide(L)'
;MRNLDTTINKLYYGTIEDEIADFYDLGTINSSNLPIEFKEDEFGTFYIDGTKKSGDFPIRIDKQIDGKYSLLVSASSLKNK
;
A
#
# COMPACT_ATOMS: atom_id res chain seq x y z
N MET A 1 11.11 9.49 8.44
CA MET A 1 9.98 8.79 7.80
C MET A 1 10.35 7.33 7.71
N ARG A 2 9.49 6.41 8.17
CA ARG A 2 9.64 4.99 7.88
C ARG A 2 8.88 4.72 6.59
N ASN A 3 9.46 3.92 5.69
CA ASN A 3 8.83 3.50 4.45
C ASN A 3 8.74 1.97 4.47
N LEU A 4 7.59 1.44 4.07
CA LEU A 4 7.41 0.03 3.82
C LEU A 4 7.99 -0.28 2.44
N ASP A 5 8.83 -1.30 2.37
CA ASP A 5 9.37 -1.87 1.14
C ASP A 5 9.36 -3.40 1.32
N THR A 6 8.43 -4.07 0.63
CA THR A 6 8.21 -5.51 0.77
C THR A 6 7.76 -6.13 -0.54
N THR A 7 7.81 -7.46 -0.63
CA THR A 7 7.32 -8.22 -1.78
C THR A 7 6.00 -8.91 -1.43
N ILE A 8 4.97 -8.68 -2.23
CA ILE A 8 3.68 -9.37 -2.11
C ILE A 8 3.46 -10.32 -3.29
N ASN A 9 2.87 -11.48 -3.00
CA ASN A 9 2.64 -12.52 -4.02
C ASN A 9 1.37 -12.28 -4.84
N LYS A 10 0.45 -11.45 -4.36
CA LYS A 10 -0.84 -11.18 -5.00
C LYS A 10 -1.22 -9.72 -4.83
N LEU A 11 -1.71 -9.11 -5.90
CA LEU A 11 -2.21 -7.75 -5.91
C LEU A 11 -3.64 -7.70 -5.36
N TYR A 12 -3.79 -7.89 -4.06
CA TYR A 12 -5.06 -7.76 -3.35
C TYR A 12 -5.00 -6.61 -2.34
N TYR A 13 -6.05 -5.79 -2.32
CA TYR A 13 -6.15 -4.66 -1.39
C TYR A 13 -5.97 -5.10 0.07
N GLY A 14 -6.61 -6.20 0.49
CA GLY A 14 -6.44 -6.73 1.85
C GLY A 14 -4.97 -7.06 2.18
N THR A 15 -4.24 -7.70 1.26
CA THR A 15 -2.81 -7.97 1.45
C THR A 15 -1.99 -6.68 1.59
N ILE A 16 -2.25 -5.67 0.76
CA ILE A 16 -1.57 -4.37 0.86
C ILE A 16 -1.90 -3.68 2.20
N GLU A 17 -3.16 -3.71 2.60
CA GLU A 17 -3.61 -3.10 3.85
C GLU A 17 -2.99 -3.77 5.08
N ASP A 18 -2.90 -5.09 5.08
CA ASP A 18 -2.31 -5.87 6.17
C ASP A 18 -0.82 -5.54 6.32
N GLU A 19 -0.06 -5.49 5.22
CA GLU A 19 1.37 -5.12 5.25
C GLU A 19 1.58 -3.69 5.76
N ILE A 20 0.74 -2.73 5.34
CA ILE A 20 0.79 -1.34 5.85
C ILE A 20 0.41 -1.30 7.33
N ALA A 21 -0.63 -2.02 7.72
CA ALA A 21 -1.13 -2.04 9.08
C ALA A 21 -0.10 -2.58 10.07
N ASP A 22 0.54 -3.68 9.71
CA ASP A 22 1.57 -4.35 10.50
C ASP A 22 2.82 -3.46 10.61
N PHE A 23 3.31 -2.91 9.49
CA PHE A 23 4.52 -2.10 9.48
C PHE A 23 4.41 -0.78 10.27
N TYR A 24 3.25 -0.12 10.20
CA TYR A 24 3.01 1.16 10.89
C TYR A 24 2.27 1.01 12.24
N ASP A 25 2.04 -0.22 12.73
CA ASP A 25 1.32 -0.54 13.98
C ASP A 25 -0.06 0.15 14.10
N LEU A 26 -0.83 0.07 13.02
CA LEU A 26 -2.11 0.76 12.91
C LEU A 26 -3.29 -0.06 13.48
N GLY A 27 -3.08 -1.35 13.78
CA GLY A 27 -4.12 -2.33 14.15
C GLY A 27 -4.84 -2.90 12.92
N THR A 28 -5.86 -3.75 13.13
CA THR A 28 -6.61 -4.39 12.03
C THR A 28 -7.41 -3.37 11.23
N ILE A 29 -7.14 -3.27 9.92
CA ILE A 29 -7.78 -2.30 9.05
C ILE A 29 -8.67 -3.01 8.05
N ASN A 30 -9.98 -2.95 8.30
CA ASN A 30 -11.00 -3.43 7.37
C ASN A 30 -11.87 -2.24 6.92
N SER A 31 -11.25 -1.10 6.62
CA SER A 31 -11.98 0.15 6.39
C SER A 31 -11.29 1.15 5.45
N SER A 32 -10.40 0.73 4.56
CA SER A 32 -9.94 1.68 3.56
C SER A 32 -10.98 1.91 2.47
N ASN A 33 -11.10 3.17 2.06
CA ASN A 33 -11.58 3.54 0.74
C ASN A 33 -10.41 3.50 -0.25
N LEU A 34 -9.63 2.42 -0.28
CA LEU A 34 -8.72 2.25 -1.42
C LEU A 34 -9.58 2.20 -2.68
N PRO A 35 -9.19 2.88 -3.76
CA PRO A 35 -9.96 2.92 -4.99
C PRO A 35 -10.28 1.50 -5.46
N ILE A 36 -11.43 1.30 -6.09
CA ILE A 36 -11.89 -0.03 -6.52
C ILE A 36 -11.00 -0.60 -7.64
N GLU A 37 -10.26 0.27 -8.35
CA GLU A 37 -9.45 -0.09 -9.51
C GLU A 37 -8.00 0.38 -9.36
N PHE A 38 -7.07 -0.55 -9.58
CA PHE A 38 -5.66 -0.24 -9.72
C PHE A 38 -5.44 0.41 -11.10
N LYS A 39 -4.88 1.61 -11.15
CA LYS A 39 -4.44 2.22 -12.41
C LYS A 39 -3.00 1.83 -12.68
N GLU A 40 -2.81 0.98 -13.69
CA GLU A 40 -1.50 0.57 -14.21
C GLU A 40 -1.00 1.61 -15.21
N ASP A 41 0.28 1.98 -15.15
CA ASP A 41 0.95 2.76 -16.18
C ASP A 41 1.55 1.86 -17.29
N GLU A 42 2.17 2.48 -18.29
CA GLU A 42 2.80 1.76 -19.42
C GLU A 42 3.99 0.87 -19.00
N PHE A 43 4.47 1.01 -17.76
CA PHE A 43 5.60 0.27 -17.21
C PHE A 43 5.18 -0.84 -16.23
N GLY A 44 3.88 -1.05 -16.05
CA GLY A 44 3.36 -2.04 -15.09
C GLY A 44 3.46 -1.58 -13.63
N THR A 45 3.49 -0.27 -13.42
CA THR A 45 3.47 0.37 -12.09
C THR A 45 2.04 0.75 -11.74
N PHE A 46 1.62 0.43 -10.51
CA PHE A 46 0.35 0.86 -9.95
C PHE A 46 0.58 1.95 -8.92
N TYR A 47 -0.20 3.03 -9.01
CA TYR A 47 -0.20 4.12 -8.02
C TYR A 47 -1.56 4.19 -7.32
N ILE A 48 -1.52 4.19 -6.00
CA ILE A 48 -2.72 4.32 -5.18
C ILE A 48 -2.47 5.36 -4.09
N ASP A 49 -3.34 6.36 -4.05
CA ASP A 49 -3.39 7.29 -2.93
C ASP A 49 -4.40 6.78 -1.91
N GLY A 50 -3.90 6.12 -0.86
CA GLY A 50 -4.72 5.64 0.24
C GLY A 50 -4.82 6.67 1.36
N THR A 51 -5.98 7.27 1.60
CA THR A 51 -6.20 8.11 2.79
C THR A 51 -6.92 7.30 3.88
N LYS A 52 -6.35 7.27 5.09
CA LYS A 52 -6.99 6.71 6.30
C LYS A 52 -7.10 7.77 7.38
N LYS A 53 -7.91 7.50 8.42
CA LYS A 53 -7.98 8.34 9.62
C LYS A 53 -6.59 8.58 10.23
N SER A 54 -5.74 7.56 10.18
CA SER A 54 -4.39 7.57 10.75
C SER A 54 -3.34 8.30 9.91
N GLY A 55 -3.62 8.67 8.65
CA GLY A 55 -2.64 9.33 7.78
C GLY A 55 -2.90 9.08 6.30
N ASP A 56 -2.02 9.64 5.47
CA ASP A 56 -2.01 9.46 4.02
C ASP A 56 -0.91 8.48 3.63
N PHE A 57 -1.26 7.57 2.71
CA PHE A 57 -0.41 6.47 2.26
C PHE A 57 -0.33 6.46 0.74
N PRO A 58 0.58 7.26 0.15
CA PRO A 58 1.04 7.01 -1.20
C PRO A 58 1.62 5.60 -1.33
N ILE A 59 0.97 4.78 -2.14
CA ILE A 59 1.33 3.39 -2.41
C ILE A 59 1.77 3.31 -3.86
N ARG A 60 2.96 2.76 -4.08
CA ARG A 60 3.48 2.38 -5.38
C ARG A 60 3.67 0.87 -5.41
N ILE A 61 3.26 0.24 -6.51
CA ILE A 61 3.41 -1.20 -6.69
C ILE A 61 4.04 -1.46 -8.05
N ASP A 62 5.19 -2.13 -8.08
CA ASP A 62 5.89 -2.47 -9.32
C ASP A 62 5.77 -3.97 -9.57
N LYS A 63 5.23 -4.36 -10.73
CA LYS A 63 5.20 -5.77 -11.14
C LYS A 63 6.61 -6.28 -11.45
N GLN A 64 6.97 -7.41 -10.87
CA GLN A 64 8.29 -8.04 -11.02
C GLN A 64 8.27 -9.11 -12.12
N ILE A 65 9.46 -9.43 -12.66
CA ILE A 65 9.61 -10.43 -13.74
C ILE A 65 9.21 -11.85 -13.33
N ASP A 66 9.27 -12.15 -12.03
CA ASP A 66 8.88 -13.44 -11.45
C ASP A 66 7.36 -13.56 -11.19
N GLY A 67 6.58 -12.53 -11.57
CA GLY A 67 5.13 -12.48 -11.38
C GLY A 67 4.70 -12.00 -9.99
N LYS A 68 5.63 -11.63 -9.11
CA LYS A 68 5.33 -10.97 -7.84
C LYS A 68 5.21 -9.46 -8.00
N TYR A 69 4.95 -8.77 -6.89
CA TYR A 69 4.81 -7.32 -6.85
C TYR A 69 5.70 -6.75 -5.74
N SER A 70 6.45 -5.70 -6.07
CA SER A 70 7.14 -4.88 -5.07
C SER A 70 6.18 -3.83 -4.56
N LEU A 71 5.96 -3.78 -3.25
CA LEU A 71 5.07 -2.84 -2.58
C LEU A 71 5.92 -1.80 -1.85
N LEU A 72 5.82 -0.55 -2.30
CA LEU A 72 6.47 0.60 -1.67
C LEU A 72 5.42 1.54 -1.12
N VAL A 73 5.47 1.81 0.19
CA VAL A 73 4.50 2.71 0.85
C VAL A 73 5.23 3.71 1.71
N SER A 74 5.02 4.99 1.40
CA SER A 74 5.46 6.09 2.24
C SER A 74 4.27 6.58 3.03
N ALA A 75 4.35 6.64 4.35
CA ALA A 75 3.30 7.25 5.15
C ALA A 75 3.63 8.72 5.43
N SER A 76 2.72 9.61 5.07
CA SER A 76 2.75 11.02 5.43
C SER A 76 1.62 11.32 6.42
N SER A 77 1.82 12.36 7.23
CA SER A 77 0.79 12.85 8.16
C SER A 77 0.27 11.78 9.13
N LEU A 78 1.11 10.82 9.53
CA LEU A 78 0.75 9.82 10.53
C LEU A 78 0.30 10.52 11.81
N LYS A 79 -0.96 10.34 12.17
CA LYS A 79 -1.52 10.86 13.43
C LYS A 79 -1.16 9.86 14.51
N ASN A 80 -0.30 10.28 15.44
CA ASN A 80 -0.06 9.51 16.65
C ASN A 80 -1.40 9.26 17.37
N LYS A 81 -1.61 8.02 17.79
CA LYS A 81 -2.70 7.65 18.70
C LYS A 81 -2.62 8.45 20.00
#